data_AF-A0A846QHI4-F1
#
_entry.id   AF-A0A846QHI4-F1
#
_cell.length_a   1.000
_cell.length_b   1.000
_cell.length_c   1.000
_cell.angle_alpha   90.00
_cell.angle_beta   90.00
_cell.angle_gamma   90.00
#
_symmetry.space_group_name_H-M   'P 1'
#
loop_
_entity.id
_entity.type
_entity.pdbx_description
1 polymer ?
#
loop_
_entity_poly.entity_id
_entity_poly.type
_entity_poly.pdbx_seq_one_letter_code
_entity_poly.pdbx_strand_id
1 'polypeptide(L)'
;MGDNDTRAEALRIAFLEAKRKVAERVGTHVEVMTGMSEFALTRDEVRTYAAATMRVEIVEEEFLLRDGAFAVRVKVRAEVNPEDLSRGLERAARERSALEEVTRRADAARALEDRAIDLQRRIGEAQPEELPEFRREQAQVLRSLEEVQAEHDRRVEDAALLGEQAMRFVEAGMTRDDVVSLLGTARASRQNRAGGSLYECWYYGGIWIVLRDGVVTCKRTRLGYSQRYGGDCNCAGIVGTGEVFR
;
A
#
# COMPACT_ATOMS: atom_id res chain seq x y z
N MET A 1 18.32 17.30 19.07
CA MET A 1 18.62 16.05 19.79
C MET A 1 19.10 16.43 21.17
N GLY A 2 18.64 15.73 22.21
CA GLY A 2 19.18 15.84 23.56
C GLY A 2 20.40 14.94 23.76
N ASP A 3 21.12 15.12 24.86
CA ASP A 3 22.41 14.45 25.14
C ASP A 3 22.34 12.91 25.18
N ASN A 4 21.15 12.35 25.36
CA ASN A 4 20.92 10.90 25.43
C ASN A 4 20.23 10.32 24.17
N ASP A 5 19.95 11.15 23.15
CA ASP A 5 19.32 10.65 21.92
C ASP A 5 20.32 9.86 21.09
N THR A 6 19.93 8.66 20.67
CA THR A 6 20.74 7.93 19.69
C THR A 6 20.56 8.51 18.30
N ARG A 7 21.60 8.35 17.46
CA ARG A 7 21.55 8.74 16.04
C ARG A 7 20.38 8.06 15.30
N ALA A 8 20.13 6.78 15.62
CA ALA A 8 19.08 5.98 15.00
C ALA A 8 17.68 6.47 15.38
N GLU A 9 17.43 6.75 16.66
CA GLU A 9 16.15 7.30 17.13
C GLU A 9 15.87 8.66 16.50
N ALA A 10 16.87 9.55 16.48
CA ALA A 10 16.71 10.88 15.91
C ALA A 10 16.41 10.82 14.40
N LEU A 11 17.09 9.95 13.66
CA LEU A 11 16.79 9.68 12.26
C LEU A 11 15.37 9.14 12.08
N ARG A 12 14.95 8.23 12.95
CA ARG A 12 13.62 7.61 12.89
C ARG A 12 12.52 8.62 13.12
N ILE A 13 12.63 9.47 14.15
CA ILE A 13 11.66 10.53 14.41
C ILE A 13 11.65 11.55 13.27
N ALA A 14 12.82 11.94 12.76
CA ALA A 14 12.91 12.84 11.60
C ALA A 14 12.20 12.25 10.37
N PHE A 15 12.36 10.94 10.13
CA PHE A 15 11.65 10.21 9.08
C PHE A 15 10.13 10.20 9.29
N LEU A 16 9.64 9.93 10.51
CA LEU A 16 8.19 9.96 10.81
C LEU A 16 7.58 11.33 10.56
N GLU A 17 8.26 12.39 10.99
CA GLU A 17 7.85 13.78 10.71
C GLU A 17 7.81 14.09 9.21
N ALA A 18 8.81 13.65 8.46
CA ALA A 18 8.87 13.82 7.02
C ALA A 18 7.78 13.02 6.31
N LYS A 19 7.55 11.77 6.71
CA LYS A 19 6.50 10.88 6.20
C LYS A 19 5.12 11.51 6.40
N ARG A 20 4.83 12.03 7.60
CA ARG A 20 3.57 12.74 7.91
C ARG A 20 3.35 13.93 6.97
N LYS A 21 4.37 14.77 6.79
CA LYS A 21 4.29 15.94 5.89
C LYS A 21 4.04 15.56 4.43
N VAL A 22 4.60 14.44 3.97
CA VAL A 22 4.38 14.00 2.58
C VAL A 22 3.03 13.29 2.43
N ALA A 23 2.55 12.53 3.41
CA ALA A 23 1.21 11.95 3.41
C ALA A 23 0.11 13.01 3.20
N GLU A 24 0.21 14.14 3.91
CA GLU A 24 -0.70 15.29 3.75
C GLU A 24 -0.70 15.86 2.32
N ARG A 25 0.49 15.97 1.70
CA ARG A 25 0.64 16.47 0.32
C ARG A 25 0.07 15.49 -0.70
N VAL A 26 0.32 14.20 -0.51
CA VAL A 26 -0.21 13.12 -1.35
C VAL A 26 -1.73 13.15 -1.34
N GLY A 27 -2.35 13.26 -0.16
CA GLY A 27 -3.80 13.34 -0.04
C GLY A 27 -4.41 14.46 -0.89
N THR A 28 -3.78 15.63 -0.88
CA THR A 28 -4.21 16.78 -1.71
C THR A 28 -4.02 16.53 -3.21
N HIS A 29 -2.91 15.92 -3.61
CA HIS A 29 -2.60 15.65 -5.02
C HIS A 29 -3.55 14.61 -5.63
N VAL A 30 -3.89 13.57 -4.86
CA VAL A 30 -4.77 12.49 -5.29
C VAL A 30 -6.19 12.99 -5.55
N GLU A 31 -6.71 13.88 -4.72
CA GLU A 31 -8.05 14.48 -4.92
C GLU A 31 -8.20 15.16 -6.28
N VAL A 32 -7.12 15.78 -6.77
CA VAL A 32 -7.10 16.45 -8.08
C VAL A 32 -7.06 15.42 -9.22
N MET A 33 -6.34 14.31 -9.05
CA MET A 33 -6.18 13.31 -10.11
C MET A 33 -7.35 12.35 -10.25
N THR A 34 -7.99 11.93 -9.14
CA THR A 34 -8.95 10.82 -9.17
C THR A 34 -10.36 11.22 -9.59
N GLY A 35 -10.64 12.52 -9.79
CA GLY A 35 -11.97 12.97 -10.23
C GLY A 35 -13.08 12.38 -9.37
N MET A 36 -13.04 12.68 -8.06
CA MET A 36 -13.82 12.13 -6.92
C MET A 36 -15.28 11.67 -7.14
N SER A 37 -15.93 12.06 -8.23
CA SER A 37 -17.30 11.75 -8.59
C SER A 37 -17.60 10.27 -8.90
N GLU A 38 -16.61 9.41 -9.17
CA GLU A 38 -16.91 8.06 -9.69
C GLU A 38 -17.09 6.95 -8.64
N PHE A 39 -16.64 7.11 -7.39
CA PHE A 39 -16.53 5.97 -6.45
C PHE A 39 -17.38 6.01 -5.17
N ALA A 40 -18.23 7.02 -4.96
CA ALA A 40 -19.00 7.18 -3.72
C ALA A 40 -18.14 7.08 -2.44
N LEU A 41 -16.85 7.42 -2.54
CA LEU A 41 -15.90 7.45 -1.44
C LEU A 41 -15.77 8.88 -0.90
N THR A 42 -15.52 9.02 0.41
CA THR A 42 -15.27 10.33 1.02
C THR A 42 -13.85 10.81 0.73
N ARG A 43 -13.59 12.12 0.90
CA ARG A 43 -12.23 12.69 0.81
C ARG A 43 -11.27 11.99 1.76
N ASP A 44 -11.70 11.76 2.98
CA ASP A 44 -10.88 11.17 4.02
C ASP A 44 -10.52 9.71 3.71
N GLU A 45 -11.45 8.95 3.10
CA GLU A 45 -11.17 7.59 2.64
C GLU A 45 -10.12 7.56 1.54
N VAL A 46 -10.23 8.46 0.56
CA VAL A 46 -9.25 8.58 -0.53
C VAL A 46 -7.87 8.98 0.00
N ARG A 47 -7.81 9.97 0.90
CA ARG A 47 -6.56 10.43 1.53
C ARG A 47 -5.91 9.34 2.36
N THR A 48 -6.67 8.67 3.23
CA THR A 48 -6.15 7.61 4.08
C THR A 48 -5.68 6.42 3.27
N TYR A 49 -6.42 6.03 2.23
CA TYR A 49 -6.00 4.96 1.34
C TYR A 49 -4.71 5.33 0.56
N ALA A 50 -4.61 6.55 0.05
CA ALA A 50 -3.41 7.03 -0.63
C ALA A 50 -2.18 7.06 0.30
N ALA A 51 -2.35 7.56 1.53
CA ALA A 51 -1.30 7.57 2.53
C ALA A 51 -0.89 6.15 2.98
N ALA A 52 -1.82 5.19 2.95
CA ALA A 52 -1.56 3.79 3.30
C ALA A 52 -0.82 3.03 2.19
N THR A 53 -0.97 3.46 0.93
CA THR A 53 -0.44 2.74 -0.24
C THR A 53 0.78 3.41 -0.87
N MET A 54 1.14 4.62 -0.41
CA MET A 54 2.36 5.29 -0.87
C MET A 54 3.60 4.56 -0.37
N ARG A 55 4.63 4.50 -1.22
CA ARG A 55 5.97 4.12 -0.80
C ARG A 55 6.73 5.37 -0.39
N VAL A 56 7.38 5.37 0.78
CA VAL A 56 8.20 6.50 1.25
C VAL A 56 9.61 6.02 1.53
N GLU A 57 10.59 6.68 0.90
CA GLU A 57 12.01 6.38 1.07
C GLU A 57 12.79 7.62 1.50
N ILE A 58 13.87 7.41 2.27
CA ILE A 58 14.85 8.46 2.58
C ILE A 58 15.77 8.57 1.37
N VAL A 59 15.84 9.76 0.78
CA VAL A 59 16.74 10.06 -0.35
C VAL A 59 17.97 10.87 0.06
N GLU A 60 17.95 11.45 1.26
CA GLU A 60 19.05 12.23 1.83
C GLU A 60 18.97 12.24 3.36
N GLU A 61 20.11 12.06 4.02
CA GLU A 61 20.29 12.09 5.48
C GLU A 61 21.50 12.99 5.80
N GLU A 62 21.31 13.98 6.68
CA GLU A 62 22.34 14.93 7.07
C GLU A 62 22.32 15.16 8.59
N PHE A 63 23.47 15.04 9.26
CA PHE A 63 23.64 15.43 10.66
C PHE A 63 24.29 16.79 10.72
N LEU A 64 23.66 17.68 11.47
CA LEU A 64 24.01 19.08 11.56
C LEU A 64 24.29 19.43 13.02
N LEU A 65 25.22 20.35 13.23
CA LEU A 65 25.30 21.08 14.49
C LEU A 65 24.59 22.43 14.28
N ARG A 66 23.51 22.65 15.02
CA ARG A 66 22.67 23.87 14.96
C ARG A 66 22.56 24.43 16.37
N ASP A 67 23.04 25.67 16.55
CA ASP A 67 22.95 26.40 17.82
C ASP A 67 23.51 25.61 19.02
N GLY A 68 24.61 24.87 18.78
CA GLY A 68 25.25 24.02 19.80
C GLY A 68 24.57 22.66 20.03
N ALA A 69 23.47 22.36 19.33
CA ALA A 69 22.75 21.09 19.42
C ALA A 69 22.91 20.24 18.15
N PHE A 70 22.98 18.92 18.30
CA PHE A 70 22.89 18.01 17.16
C PHE A 70 21.47 17.99 16.60
N ALA A 71 21.37 18.06 15.28
CA ALA A 71 20.13 18.02 14.52
C ALA A 71 20.26 17.00 13.38
N VAL A 72 19.14 16.37 13.04
CA VAL A 72 19.02 15.50 11.87
C VAL A 72 18.11 16.15 10.86
N ARG A 73 18.56 16.19 9.61
CA ARG A 73 17.73 16.54 8.48
C ARG A 73 17.58 15.31 7.60
N VAL A 74 16.34 15.00 7.25
CA VAL A 74 16.02 13.99 6.25
C VAL A 74 15.27 14.61 5.09
N LYS A 75 15.54 14.11 3.90
CA LYS A 75 14.71 14.34 2.72
C LYS A 75 14.10 13.00 2.33
N VAL A 76 12.79 13.00 2.16
CA VAL A 76 12.06 11.80 1.74
C VAL A 76 11.42 12.01 0.38
N ARG A 77 11.26 10.91 -0.36
CA ARG A 77 10.44 10.84 -1.58
C ARG A 77 9.25 9.93 -1.28
N ALA A 78 8.05 10.37 -1.64
CA ALA A 78 6.90 9.49 -1.69
C ALA A 78 6.52 9.21 -3.13
N GLU A 79 6.22 7.96 -3.41
CA GLU A 79 5.75 7.48 -4.70
C GLU A 79 4.35 6.93 -4.55
N VAL A 80 3.46 7.42 -5.41
CA VAL A 80 2.09 6.94 -5.54
C VAL A 80 1.87 6.65 -6.99
N ASN A 81 1.54 5.40 -7.31
CA ASN A 81 1.11 5.05 -8.66
C ASN A 81 -0.38 5.40 -8.81
N PRO A 82 -0.73 6.39 -9.65
CA PRO A 82 -2.12 6.82 -9.81
C PRO A 82 -3.04 5.69 -10.25
N GLU A 83 -2.55 4.77 -11.08
CA GLU A 83 -3.35 3.65 -11.56
C GLU A 83 -3.60 2.62 -10.47
N ASP A 84 -2.58 2.28 -9.66
CA ASP A 84 -2.72 1.35 -8.54
C ASP A 84 -3.70 1.91 -7.51
N LEU A 85 -3.58 3.22 -7.26
CA LEU A 85 -4.46 3.94 -6.35
C LEU A 85 -5.90 3.95 -6.83
N SER A 86 -6.18 4.35 -8.07
CA SER A 86 -7.54 4.36 -8.63
C SER A 86 -8.15 2.96 -8.60
N ARG A 87 -7.39 1.90 -8.93
CA ARG A 87 -7.88 0.51 -8.85
C ARG A 87 -8.14 0.07 -7.41
N GLY A 88 -7.27 0.47 -6.49
CA GLY A 88 -7.43 0.24 -5.07
C GLY A 88 -8.72 0.86 -4.54
N LEU A 89 -8.98 2.11 -4.91
CA LEU A 89 -10.19 2.86 -4.56
C LEU A 89 -11.45 2.27 -5.22
N GLU A 90 -11.39 1.90 -6.49
CA GLU A 90 -12.47 1.18 -7.18
C GLU A 90 -12.85 -0.12 -6.47
N ARG A 91 -11.85 -0.90 -6.05
CA ARG A 91 -12.06 -2.13 -5.30
C ARG A 91 -12.66 -1.81 -3.94
N ALA A 92 -12.08 -0.86 -3.20
CA ALA A 92 -12.55 -0.41 -1.91
C ALA A 92 -14.03 0.08 -1.94
N ALA A 93 -14.44 0.74 -3.03
CA ALA A 93 -15.82 1.18 -3.22
C ALA A 93 -16.81 0.02 -3.41
N ARG A 94 -16.38 -1.08 -4.03
CA ARG A 94 -17.21 -2.28 -4.26
C ARG A 94 -17.15 -3.27 -3.09
N GLU A 95 -16.01 -3.36 -2.43
CA GLU A 95 -15.72 -4.24 -1.29
C GLU A 95 -15.45 -3.39 -0.05
N ARG A 96 -16.52 -2.91 0.59
CA ARG A 96 -16.40 -1.98 1.73
C ARG A 96 -15.54 -2.53 2.87
N SER A 97 -15.59 -3.84 3.11
CA SER A 97 -14.75 -4.52 4.11
C SER A 97 -13.25 -4.40 3.82
N ALA A 98 -12.84 -4.42 2.56
CA ALA A 98 -11.43 -4.27 2.17
C ALA A 98 -10.93 -2.84 2.44
N LEU A 99 -11.79 -1.83 2.20
CA LEU A 99 -11.49 -0.44 2.56
C LEU A 99 -11.37 -0.27 4.08
N GLU A 100 -12.33 -0.80 4.83
CA GLU A 100 -12.33 -0.73 6.30
C GLU A 100 -11.09 -1.37 6.92
N GLU A 101 -10.60 -2.47 6.36
CA GLU A 101 -9.38 -3.14 6.79
C GLU A 101 -8.13 -2.28 6.55
N VAL A 102 -8.01 -1.69 5.35
CA VAL A 102 -6.89 -0.79 5.02
C VAL A 102 -6.92 0.46 5.90
N THR A 103 -8.08 1.12 6.02
CA THR A 103 -8.25 2.32 6.85
C THR A 103 -7.91 2.05 8.31
N ARG A 104 -8.43 0.96 8.89
CA ARG A 104 -8.14 0.58 10.28
C ARG A 104 -6.65 0.38 10.54
N ARG A 105 -5.93 -0.27 9.61
CA ARG A 105 -4.48 -0.45 9.71
C ARG A 105 -3.73 0.87 9.58
N ALA A 106 -4.14 1.70 8.62
CA ALA A 106 -3.55 3.01 8.40
C ALA A 106 -3.72 3.92 9.62
N ASP A 107 -4.91 3.92 10.23
CA ASP A 107 -5.20 4.69 11.44
C ASP A 107 -4.42 4.18 12.65
N ALA A 108 -4.30 2.85 12.81
CA ALA A 108 -3.48 2.26 13.87
C ALA A 108 -1.99 2.63 13.72
N ALA A 109 -1.46 2.58 12.49
CA ALA A 109 -0.09 3.01 12.21
C ALA A 109 0.08 4.51 12.49
N ARG A 110 -0.83 5.36 11.98
CA ARG A 110 -0.81 6.81 12.21
C ARG A 110 -0.85 7.17 13.70
N ALA A 111 -1.69 6.51 14.49
CA ALA A 111 -1.77 6.73 15.93
C ALA A 111 -0.43 6.44 16.64
N LEU A 112 0.29 5.40 16.22
CA LEU A 112 1.63 5.12 16.74
C LEU A 112 2.66 6.17 16.28
N GLU A 113 2.60 6.62 15.03
CA GLU A 113 3.47 7.67 14.50
C GLU A 113 3.27 9.00 15.25
N ASP A 114 2.01 9.40 15.44
CA ASP A 114 1.65 10.62 16.18
C ASP A 114 2.10 10.53 17.64
N ARG A 115 1.94 9.36 18.28
CA ARG A 115 2.41 9.15 19.66
C ARG A 115 3.95 9.23 19.76
N ALA A 116 4.69 8.69 18.78
CA ALA A 116 6.14 8.79 18.76
C ALA A 116 6.62 10.24 18.64
N ILE A 117 5.96 11.04 17.80
CA ILE A 117 6.23 12.46 17.61
C ILE A 117 5.90 13.25 18.88
N ASP A 118 4.72 13.03 19.48
CA ASP A 118 4.35 13.71 20.72
C ASP A 118 5.30 13.37 21.87
N LEU A 119 5.71 12.10 22.00
CA LEU A 119 6.70 11.70 22.99
C LEU A 119 8.04 12.39 22.76
N GLN A 120 8.48 12.56 21.51
CA GLN A 120 9.71 13.33 21.24
C GLN A 120 9.58 14.79 21.71
N ARG A 121 8.43 15.43 21.47
CA ARG A 121 8.18 16.79 21.94
C ARG A 121 8.21 16.87 23.46
N ARG A 122 7.54 15.93 24.14
CA ARG A 122 7.53 15.83 25.61
C ARG A 122 8.92 15.61 26.17
N ILE A 123 9.73 14.74 25.57
CA ILE A 123 11.15 14.54 25.95
C ILE A 123 11.95 15.83 25.86
N GLY A 124 11.68 16.69 24.87
CA GLY A 124 12.33 17.99 24.73
C GLY A 124 11.93 19.03 25.79
N GLU A 125 10.75 18.87 26.39
CA GLU A 125 10.16 19.80 27.38
C GLU A 125 10.25 19.26 28.83
N ALA A 126 10.58 17.98 29.01
CA ALA A 126 10.49 17.24 30.26
C ALA A 126 11.55 17.64 31.30
N GLN A 127 11.19 17.50 32.58
CA GLN A 127 12.16 17.56 33.68
C GLN A 127 12.98 16.26 33.76
N PRO A 128 14.20 16.29 34.34
CA PRO A 128 15.09 15.12 34.41
C PRO A 128 14.45 13.86 35.01
N GLU A 129 13.54 14.02 35.96
CA GLU A 129 12.80 12.94 36.63
C GLU A 129 11.75 12.26 35.72
N GLU A 130 11.20 12.97 34.73
CA GLU A 130 10.18 12.45 33.81
C GLU A 130 10.82 11.76 32.58
N LEU A 131 12.06 12.14 32.23
CA LEU A 131 12.78 11.63 31.06
C LEU A 131 12.83 10.09 30.97
N PRO A 132 13.11 9.34 32.06
CA PRO A 132 13.18 7.88 31.98
C PRO A 132 11.85 7.23 31.56
N GLU A 133 10.72 7.80 31.98
CA GLU A 133 9.39 7.28 31.63
C GLU A 133 9.07 7.55 30.15
N PHE A 134 9.20 8.80 29.70
CA PHE A 134 8.91 9.16 28.30
C PHE A 134 9.81 8.43 27.32
N ARG A 135 11.09 8.20 27.65
CA ARG A 135 11.98 7.41 26.79
C ARG A 135 11.61 5.93 26.74
N ARG A 136 11.21 5.33 27.86
CA ARG A 136 10.73 3.93 27.85
C ARG A 136 9.48 3.79 26.98
N GLU A 137 8.55 4.72 27.10
CA GLU A 137 7.33 4.75 26.29
C GLU A 137 7.66 4.94 24.80
N GLN A 138 8.54 5.89 24.47
CA GLN A 138 8.96 6.15 23.09
C GLN A 138 9.61 4.90 22.48
N ALA A 139 10.51 4.24 23.20
CA ALA A 139 11.15 3.01 22.73
C ALA A 139 10.12 1.87 22.49
N GLN A 140 9.06 1.79 23.31
CA GLN A 140 7.97 0.83 23.07
C GLN A 140 7.19 1.16 21.80
N VAL A 141 6.81 2.43 21.62
CA VAL A 141 6.06 2.87 20.43
C VAL A 141 6.87 2.68 19.15
N LEU A 142 8.17 3.02 19.16
CA LEU A 142 9.06 2.83 18.02
C LEU A 142 9.20 1.35 17.64
N ARG A 143 9.28 0.44 18.62
CA ARG A 143 9.27 -1.01 18.34
C ARG A 143 7.96 -1.47 17.71
N SER A 144 6.81 -1.04 18.21
CA SER A 144 5.51 -1.37 17.60
C SER A 144 5.40 -0.83 16.17
N LEU A 145 5.97 0.35 15.88
CA LEU A 145 6.03 0.88 14.52
C LEU A 145 6.90 0.03 13.59
N GLU A 146 8.04 -0.47 14.08
CA GLU A 146 8.90 -1.38 13.32
C GLU A 146 8.18 -2.68 13.00
N GLU A 147 7.45 -3.25 13.96
CA GLU A 147 6.64 -4.46 13.75
C GLU A 147 5.57 -4.25 12.68
N VAL A 148 4.81 -3.15 12.76
CA VAL A 148 3.77 -2.79 11.79
C VAL A 148 4.36 -2.57 10.39
N GLN A 149 5.50 -1.90 10.29
CA GLN A 149 6.17 -1.67 9.00
C GLN A 149 6.72 -2.97 8.41
N ALA A 150 7.37 -3.81 9.22
CA ALA A 150 7.87 -5.11 8.76
C ALA A 150 6.73 -6.04 8.33
N GLU A 151 5.56 -5.97 8.96
CA GLU A 151 4.38 -6.72 8.52
C GLU A 151 3.81 -6.18 7.20
N HIS A 152 3.78 -4.86 7.02
CA HIS A 152 3.39 -4.25 5.76
C HIS A 152 4.32 -4.65 4.61
N ASP A 153 5.63 -4.52 4.81
CA ASP A 153 6.64 -4.78 3.78
C ASP A 153 6.62 -6.26 3.36
N ARG A 154 6.49 -7.19 4.32
CA ARG A 154 6.28 -8.62 4.03
C ARG A 154 5.06 -8.86 3.15
N ARG A 155 3.92 -8.20 3.43
CA ARG A 155 2.71 -8.36 2.61
C ARG A 155 2.89 -7.86 1.18
N VAL A 156 3.66 -6.78 1.01
CA VAL A 156 3.98 -6.22 -0.31
C VAL A 156 4.88 -7.17 -1.08
N GLU A 157 5.92 -7.70 -0.44
CA GLU A 157 6.85 -8.67 -1.02
C GLU A 157 6.13 -9.98 -1.39
N ASP A 158 5.33 -10.54 -0.48
CA ASP A 158 4.52 -11.73 -0.72
C ASP A 158 3.58 -11.55 -1.91
N ALA A 159 2.95 -10.38 -2.04
CA ALA A 159 2.09 -10.07 -3.17
C ALA A 159 2.89 -9.99 -4.48
N ALA A 160 4.06 -9.35 -4.48
CA ALA A 160 4.91 -9.27 -5.67
C ALA A 160 5.39 -10.65 -6.13
N LEU A 161 5.89 -11.48 -5.21
CA LEU A 161 6.34 -12.84 -5.49
C LEU A 161 5.22 -13.69 -6.08
N LEU A 162 4.03 -13.62 -5.48
CA LEU A 162 2.86 -14.35 -5.97
C LEU A 162 2.47 -13.91 -7.40
N GLY A 163 2.61 -12.62 -7.70
CA GLY A 163 2.37 -12.07 -9.03
C GLY A 163 3.35 -12.60 -10.07
N GLU A 164 4.64 -12.66 -9.71
CA GLU A 164 5.68 -13.25 -10.56
C GLU A 164 5.43 -14.74 -10.80
N GLN A 165 5.07 -15.49 -9.77
CA GLN A 165 4.70 -16.91 -9.89
C GLN A 165 3.49 -17.10 -10.80
N ALA A 166 2.45 -16.26 -10.65
CA ALA A 166 1.29 -16.28 -11.52
C ALA A 166 1.65 -15.98 -12.99
N MET A 167 2.56 -15.03 -13.22
CA MET A 167 3.03 -14.73 -14.57
C MET A 167 3.82 -15.90 -15.17
N ARG A 168 4.67 -16.54 -14.36
CA ARG A 168 5.61 -17.57 -14.81
C ARG A 168 4.98 -18.95 -15.00
N PHE A 169 4.10 -19.36 -14.10
CA PHE A 169 3.64 -20.76 -14.01
C PHE A 169 2.22 -20.98 -14.49
N VAL A 170 1.37 -19.95 -14.53
CA VAL A 170 0.01 -20.11 -15.03
C VAL A 170 -0.03 -20.00 -16.55
N GLU A 171 -0.56 -21.04 -17.19
CA GLU A 171 -0.68 -21.17 -18.63
C GLU A 171 -2.15 -21.31 -19.06
N ALA A 172 -2.42 -20.98 -20.33
CA ALA A 172 -3.75 -21.18 -20.92
C ALA A 172 -4.10 -22.67 -20.92
N GLY A 173 -5.37 -23.00 -20.64
CA GLY A 173 -5.84 -24.37 -20.54
C GLY A 173 -5.81 -24.96 -19.12
N MET A 174 -5.09 -24.34 -18.18
CA MET A 174 -5.15 -24.73 -16.76
C MET A 174 -6.56 -24.55 -16.19
N THR A 175 -6.99 -25.47 -15.33
CA THR A 175 -8.27 -25.40 -14.62
C THR A 175 -8.15 -24.55 -13.35
N ARG A 176 -9.28 -24.25 -12.72
CA ARG A 176 -9.34 -23.66 -11.37
C ARG A 176 -8.46 -24.41 -10.37
N ASP A 177 -8.54 -25.73 -10.36
CA ASP A 177 -7.85 -26.57 -9.38
C ASP A 177 -6.34 -26.59 -9.62
N ASP A 178 -5.90 -26.52 -10.89
CA ASP A 178 -4.48 -26.39 -11.23
C ASP A 178 -3.92 -25.07 -10.69
N VAL A 179 -4.63 -23.96 -10.94
CA VAL A 179 -4.19 -22.63 -10.48
C VAL A 179 -4.16 -22.56 -8.94
N VAL A 180 -5.19 -23.07 -8.27
CA VAL A 180 -5.23 -23.11 -6.80
C VAL A 180 -4.15 -24.02 -6.23
N SER A 181 -3.85 -25.14 -6.88
CA SER A 181 -2.79 -26.06 -6.45
C SER A 181 -1.40 -25.46 -6.63
N LEU A 182 -1.19 -24.61 -7.64
CA LEU A 182 0.09 -23.93 -7.90
C LEU A 182 0.30 -22.69 -7.01
N LEU A 183 -0.72 -21.86 -6.85
CA LEU A 183 -0.60 -20.51 -6.26
C LEU A 183 -1.38 -20.31 -4.97
N GLY A 184 -2.21 -21.29 -4.57
CA GLY A 184 -3.19 -21.11 -3.52
C GLY A 184 -4.39 -20.27 -3.95
N THR A 185 -5.15 -19.80 -2.96
CA THR A 185 -6.36 -19.01 -3.18
C THR A 185 -6.02 -17.61 -3.69
N ALA A 186 -6.83 -17.13 -4.63
CA ALA A 186 -6.69 -15.78 -5.14
C ALA A 186 -6.90 -14.73 -4.04
N ARG A 187 -6.10 -13.66 -4.06
CA ARG A 187 -6.20 -12.53 -3.11
C ARG A 187 -7.43 -11.65 -3.37
N ALA A 188 -8.02 -11.78 -4.55
CA ALA A 188 -9.29 -11.18 -4.94
C ALA A 188 -9.87 -11.96 -6.11
N SER A 189 -11.18 -11.88 -6.31
CA SER A 189 -11.81 -12.41 -7.52
C SER A 189 -12.91 -11.49 -8.02
N ARG A 190 -13.10 -11.48 -9.33
CA ARG A 190 -14.24 -10.84 -10.02
C ARG A 190 -14.91 -11.83 -10.94
N GLN A 191 -16.18 -11.59 -11.22
CA GLN A 191 -16.93 -12.39 -12.16
C GLN A 191 -17.65 -11.50 -13.16
N ASN A 192 -17.78 -12.00 -14.39
CA ASN A 192 -18.56 -11.36 -15.43
C ASN A 192 -19.22 -12.43 -16.31
N ARG A 193 -20.42 -12.16 -16.84
CA ARG A 193 -21.06 -13.05 -17.82
C ARG A 193 -21.18 -12.33 -19.15
N ALA A 194 -20.57 -12.90 -20.19
CA ALA A 194 -20.53 -12.29 -21.50
C ALA A 194 -20.61 -13.35 -22.60
N GLY A 195 -21.53 -13.17 -23.55
CA GLY A 195 -21.66 -14.07 -24.70
C GLY A 195 -21.94 -15.52 -24.31
N GLY A 196 -22.67 -15.77 -23.22
CA GLY A 196 -23.00 -17.11 -22.73
C GLY A 196 -21.93 -17.77 -21.86
N SER A 197 -20.73 -17.19 -21.75
CA SER A 197 -19.65 -17.70 -20.90
C SER A 197 -19.55 -16.95 -19.57
N LEU A 198 -19.14 -17.67 -18.53
CA LEU A 198 -18.72 -17.11 -17.25
C LEU A 198 -17.23 -16.79 -17.30
N TYR A 199 -16.88 -15.54 -17.02
CA TYR A 199 -15.51 -15.11 -16.80
C TYR A 199 -15.27 -14.95 -15.30
N GLU A 200 -14.15 -15.47 -14.84
CA GLU A 200 -13.65 -15.27 -13.48
C GLU A 200 -12.25 -14.71 -13.56
N CYS A 201 -12.00 -13.60 -12.86
CA CYS A 201 -10.69 -12.95 -12.87
C CYS A 201 -10.13 -13.01 -11.46
N TRP A 202 -9.03 -13.71 -11.28
CA TRP A 202 -8.42 -13.98 -9.99
C TRP A 202 -7.11 -13.20 -9.84
N TYR A 203 -7.00 -12.42 -8.77
CA TYR A 203 -5.85 -11.55 -8.53
C TYR A 203 -4.80 -12.22 -7.65
N TYR A 204 -3.55 -12.19 -8.12
CA TYR A 204 -2.40 -12.81 -7.47
C TYR A 204 -1.26 -11.82 -7.18
N GLY A 205 -1.53 -10.52 -7.07
CA GLY A 205 -0.51 -9.53 -6.69
C GLY A 205 0.22 -8.90 -7.88
N GLY A 206 -0.55 -8.22 -8.73
CA GLY A 206 -0.08 -7.56 -9.95
C GLY A 206 -0.57 -8.26 -11.22
N ILE A 207 -0.90 -9.55 -11.13
CA ILE A 207 -1.45 -10.33 -12.23
C ILE A 207 -2.87 -10.80 -11.91
N TRP A 208 -3.76 -10.63 -12.88
CA TRP A 208 -5.07 -11.25 -12.93
C TRP A 208 -5.03 -12.45 -13.87
N ILE A 209 -5.44 -13.61 -13.36
CA ILE A 209 -5.68 -14.81 -14.14
C ILE A 209 -7.14 -14.80 -14.55
N VAL A 210 -7.42 -14.80 -15.86
CA VAL A 210 -8.79 -14.79 -16.38
C VAL A 210 -9.15 -16.18 -16.83
N LEU A 211 -10.14 -16.77 -16.16
CA LEU A 211 -10.74 -18.04 -16.52
C LEU A 211 -12.03 -17.78 -17.28
N ARG A 212 -12.24 -18.54 -18.36
CA ARG A 212 -13.51 -18.61 -19.08
C ARG A 212 -14.07 -20.01 -18.87
N ASP A 213 -15.27 -20.09 -18.32
CA ASP A 213 -15.95 -21.34 -18.02
C ASP A 213 -15.08 -22.32 -17.21
N GLY A 214 -14.29 -21.77 -16.26
CA GLY A 214 -13.41 -22.53 -15.36
C GLY A 214 -12.01 -22.84 -15.89
N VAL A 215 -11.67 -22.38 -17.09
CA VAL A 215 -10.36 -22.64 -17.73
C VAL A 215 -9.61 -21.34 -18.00
N VAL A 216 -8.35 -21.27 -17.60
CA VAL A 216 -7.47 -20.12 -17.85
C VAL A 216 -7.41 -19.84 -19.35
N THR A 217 -7.79 -18.62 -19.71
CA THR A 217 -7.80 -18.15 -21.11
C THR A 217 -6.75 -17.07 -21.34
N CYS A 218 -6.49 -16.21 -20.35
CA CYS A 218 -5.47 -15.17 -20.48
C CYS A 218 -4.98 -14.65 -19.11
N LYS A 219 -3.87 -13.91 -19.16
CA LYS A 219 -3.30 -13.17 -18.03
C LYS A 219 -3.42 -11.67 -18.28
N ARG A 220 -3.64 -10.88 -17.23
CA ARG A 220 -3.83 -9.44 -17.34
C ARG A 220 -3.10 -8.73 -16.21
N THR A 221 -2.32 -7.71 -16.51
CA THR A 221 -1.82 -6.78 -15.47
C THR A 221 -2.91 -5.80 -15.04
N ARG A 222 -3.96 -5.64 -15.86
CA ARG A 222 -5.10 -4.75 -15.61
C ARG A 222 -6.42 -5.30 -16.15
N LEU A 223 -7.47 -5.16 -15.37
CA LEU A 223 -8.86 -5.32 -15.82
C LEU A 223 -9.40 -3.95 -16.23
N GLY A 224 -10.23 -3.91 -17.26
CA GLY A 224 -10.81 -2.67 -17.77
C GLY A 224 -12.14 -2.96 -18.42
N TYR A 225 -13.10 -2.04 -18.25
CA TYR A 225 -14.43 -2.21 -18.83
C TYR A 225 -14.33 -2.34 -20.35
N SER A 226 -14.91 -3.41 -20.88
CA SER A 226 -15.03 -3.62 -22.32
C SER A 226 -16.50 -3.68 -22.69
N GLN A 227 -16.96 -2.77 -23.55
CA GLN A 227 -18.32 -2.78 -24.09
C GLN A 227 -18.65 -4.13 -24.75
N ARG A 228 -17.69 -4.75 -25.44
CA ARG A 228 -17.85 -6.08 -26.06
C ARG A 228 -18.21 -7.18 -25.05
N TYR A 229 -17.69 -7.08 -23.83
CA TYR A 229 -17.87 -8.08 -22.78
C TYR A 229 -18.83 -7.62 -21.69
N GLY A 230 -19.41 -6.42 -21.78
CA GLY A 230 -20.33 -5.87 -20.79
C GLY A 230 -19.76 -5.74 -19.36
N GLY A 231 -18.44 -5.78 -19.19
CA GLY A 231 -17.80 -5.82 -17.87
C GLY A 231 -16.29 -5.67 -17.92
N ASP A 232 -15.65 -5.62 -16.75
CA ASP A 232 -14.20 -5.40 -16.56
C ASP A 232 -13.38 -6.70 -16.49
N CYS A 233 -14.02 -7.80 -16.06
CA CYS A 233 -13.43 -9.14 -16.09
C CYS A 233 -13.59 -9.77 -17.47
N ASN A 234 -12.52 -9.72 -18.27
CA ASN A 234 -12.45 -10.21 -19.63
C ASN A 234 -10.99 -10.29 -20.11
N CYS A 235 -10.77 -10.82 -21.32
CA CYS A 235 -9.45 -10.90 -21.96
C CYS A 235 -9.15 -9.72 -22.92
N ALA A 236 -9.96 -8.67 -22.95
CA ALA A 236 -9.72 -7.51 -23.81
C ALA A 236 -8.54 -6.66 -23.30
N GLY A 237 -7.57 -6.41 -24.18
CA GLY A 237 -6.43 -5.51 -23.95
C GLY A 237 -5.08 -6.23 -24.03
N ILE A 238 -4.00 -5.46 -23.78
CA ILE A 238 -2.62 -5.93 -23.88
C ILE A 238 -2.17 -6.59 -22.57
N VAL A 239 -1.51 -7.74 -22.65
CA VAL A 239 -0.68 -8.33 -21.59
C VAL A 239 0.59 -7.48 -21.53
N GLY A 240 0.97 -6.94 -20.37
CA GLY A 240 2.31 -6.36 -20.22
C GLY A 240 3.31 -7.38 -20.77
N THR A 241 3.99 -7.00 -21.86
CA THR A 241 4.77 -7.85 -22.79
C THR A 241 3.99 -8.92 -23.57
N GLY A 242 3.33 -8.49 -24.65
CA GLY A 242 3.59 -9.03 -25.99
C GLY A 242 3.02 -10.40 -26.40
N GLU A 243 2.33 -11.16 -25.55
CA GLU A 243 1.75 -12.44 -25.97
C GLU A 243 0.22 -12.45 -25.86
N VAL A 244 -0.41 -12.13 -26.99
CA VAL A 244 -1.75 -12.65 -27.28
C VAL A 244 -1.53 -14.11 -27.66
N PHE A 245 -1.91 -15.04 -26.79
CA PHE A 245 -1.95 -16.47 -27.14
C PHE A 245 -2.80 -16.62 -28.41
N ARG A 246 -2.15 -17.03 -29.50
CA ARG A 246 -2.81 -17.48 -30.73
C ARG A 246 -3.19 -18.94 -30.58
#